data_AF-A0A172TLY0-F1
#
_entry.id   AF-A0A172TLY0-F1
#
_cell.length_a   1.000
_cell.length_b   1.000
_cell.length_c   1.000
_cell.angle_alpha   90.00
_cell.angle_beta   90.00
_cell.angle_gamma   90.00
#
_symmetry.space_group_name_H-M   'P 1'
#
loop_
_entity.id
_entity.type
_entity.pdbx_description
1 polymer ?
#
loop_
_entity_poly.entity_id
_entity_poly.type
_entity_poly.pdbx_seq_one_letter_code
_entity_poly.pdbx_strand_id
1 'polypeptide(L)'
;MIRLDEYEEVLVRQQATYINNKHERVVGDLYVTSKRVVFDPKNQDPDGMIQITLSQIRFIDEIDFSKLIHEGIEIVVDTGEKYKFSFLKRVDI
;
A
#
# COMPACT_ATOMS: atom_id res chain seq x y z
N MET A 1 -11.95 -3.08 -6.96
CA MET A 1 -11.51 -3.18 -8.38
C MET A 1 -11.08 -1.80 -8.81
N ILE A 2 -9.79 -1.59 -9.09
CA ILE A 2 -9.25 -0.27 -9.43
C ILE A 2 -9.68 0.16 -10.84
N ARG A 3 -9.92 1.45 -11.02
CA ARG A 3 -10.12 2.08 -12.34
C ARG A 3 -8.79 2.70 -12.75
N LEU A 4 -8.33 2.41 -13.97
CA LEU A 4 -7.08 2.92 -14.52
C LEU A 4 -7.36 4.15 -15.40
N ASP A 5 -6.46 5.12 -15.36
CA ASP A 5 -6.47 6.26 -16.25
C ASP A 5 -5.94 5.88 -17.64
N GLU A 6 -6.10 6.75 -18.63
CA GLU A 6 -5.59 6.50 -19.99
C GLU A 6 -4.07 6.30 -19.97
N TYR A 7 -3.59 5.21 -20.60
CA TYR A 7 -2.17 4.78 -20.60
C TYR A 7 -1.60 4.45 -19.21
N GLU A 8 -2.44 4.21 -18.20
CA GLU A 8 -1.98 3.71 -16.91
C GLU A 8 -1.96 2.18 -16.90
N GLU A 9 -0.76 1.62 -16.69
CA GLU A 9 -0.57 0.17 -16.56
C GLU A 9 -0.29 -0.24 -15.11
N VAL A 10 -0.83 -1.40 -14.70
CA VAL A 10 -0.51 -2.04 -13.41
C VAL A 10 0.82 -2.77 -13.55
N LEU A 11 1.80 -2.38 -12.74
CA LEU A 11 3.13 -2.98 -12.71
C LEU A 11 3.20 -4.09 -11.66
N VAL A 12 2.59 -3.85 -10.49
CA VAL A 12 2.59 -4.79 -9.37
C VAL A 12 1.20 -4.83 -8.75
N ARG A 13 0.77 -6.04 -8.37
CA ARG A 13 -0.36 -6.27 -7.48
C ARG A 13 0.08 -7.22 -6.38
N GLN A 14 -0.08 -6.80 -5.13
CA GLN A 14 0.31 -7.58 -3.97
C GLN A 14 -0.74 -7.43 -2.88
N GLN A 15 -1.10 -8.54 -2.21
CA GLN A 15 -1.94 -8.45 -1.02
C GLN A 15 -1.14 -7.78 0.11
N ALA A 16 -1.74 -6.80 0.77
CA ALA A 16 -1.12 -6.03 1.83
C ALA A 16 -2.09 -5.78 2.99
N THR A 17 -1.54 -5.48 4.16
CA THR A 17 -2.28 -4.97 5.31
C THR A 17 -1.84 -3.54 5.58
N TYR A 18 -2.76 -2.59 5.41
CA TYR A 18 -2.58 -1.20 5.78
C TYR A 18 -2.77 -1.03 7.29
N ILE A 19 -1.88 -0.28 7.92
CA ILE A 19 -1.98 0.09 9.34
C ILE A 19 -2.36 1.56 9.39
N ASN A 20 -3.62 1.85 9.74
CA ASN A 20 -4.11 3.23 9.76
C ASN A 20 -3.59 4.01 11.00
N ASN A 21 -3.90 5.30 11.06
CA ASN A 21 -3.49 6.19 12.16
C ASN A 21 -4.06 5.79 13.54
N LYS A 22 -5.12 4.97 13.57
CA LYS A 22 -5.69 4.38 14.80
C LYS A 22 -5.04 3.04 15.17
N HIS A 23 -4.00 2.61 14.44
CA HIS A 23 -3.34 1.31 14.56
C HIS A 23 -4.24 0.11 14.21
N GLU A 24 -5.32 0.33 13.47
CA GLU A 24 -6.18 -0.73 12.97
C GLU A 24 -5.59 -1.34 11.71
N ARG A 25 -5.76 -2.65 11.56
CA ARG A 25 -5.25 -3.43 10.42
C ARG A 25 -6.34 -3.62 9.38
N VAL A 26 -6.11 -3.12 8.18
CA VAL A 26 -7.04 -3.25 7.06
C VAL A 26 -6.38 -4.09 5.98
N VAL A 27 -6.99 -5.24 5.67
CA VAL A 27 -6.48 -6.14 4.61
C VAL A 27 -7.04 -5.69 3.26
N GLY A 28 -6.15 -5.59 2.28
CA GLY A 28 -6.48 -5.13 0.93
C GLY A 28 -5.50 -5.64 -0.11
N ASP A 29 -5.66 -5.15 -1.33
CA ASP A 29 -4.68 -5.30 -2.40
C ASP A 29 -3.99 -3.95 -2.63
N LEU A 30 -2.66 -3.96 -2.64
CA LEU A 30 -1.82 -2.84 -3.01
C LEU A 30 -1.43 -2.99 -4.49
N TYR A 31 -1.68 -1.95 -5.26
CA TYR A 31 -1.35 -1.84 -6.68
C TYR A 31 -0.29 -0.76 -6.84
N VAL A 32 0.77 -1.09 -7.55
CA VAL A 32 1.72 -0.09 -8.08
C VAL A 32 1.47 -0.01 -9.57
N THR A 33 1.13 1.18 -10.04
CA THR A 33 0.94 1.46 -11.45
C THR A 33 2.09 2.33 -11.97
N SER A 34 2.12 2.53 -13.28
CA SER A 34 3.01 3.51 -13.93
C SER A 34 2.82 4.96 -13.46
N LYS A 35 1.76 5.27 -12.70
CA LYS A 35 1.41 6.65 -12.27
C LYS A 35 1.17 6.83 -10.78
N ARG A 36 0.76 5.79 -10.05
CA ARG A 36 0.35 5.89 -8.64
C ARG A 36 0.47 4.57 -7.90
N VAL A 37 0.44 4.67 -6.58
CA VAL A 37 0.19 3.56 -5.67
C VAL A 37 -1.27 3.63 -5.24
N VAL A 38 -1.99 2.52 -5.33
CA VAL A 38 -3.40 2.41 -4.94
C VAL A 38 -3.57 1.26 -3.95
N PHE A 39 -4.21 1.50 -2.81
CA PHE A 39 -4.61 0.46 -1.88
C PHE A 39 -6.14 0.32 -1.90
N ASP A 40 -6.60 -0.89 -2.25
CA ASP A 40 -8.01 -1.27 -2.35
C ASP A 40 -8.38 -2.23 -1.20
N PRO A 41 -9.12 -1.78 -0.17
CA PRO A 41 -9.47 -2.61 0.99
C PRO A 41 -10.49 -3.70 0.63
N LYS A 42 -10.28 -4.95 1.08
CA LYS A 42 -11.13 -6.10 0.70
C LYS A 42 -12.54 -6.09 1.33
N ASN A 43 -12.70 -5.49 2.50
CA ASN A 43 -13.91 -5.58 3.33
C ASN A 43 -14.42 -4.19 3.81
N GLN A 44 -14.03 -3.11 3.15
CA GLN A 44 -14.48 -1.76 3.51
C GLN A 44 -15.15 -1.07 2.32
N ASP A 45 -15.89 0.00 2.64
CA ASP A 45 -16.50 0.90 1.67
C ASP A 45 -15.47 1.34 0.61
N PRO A 46 -15.77 1.28 -0.70
CA PRO A 46 -14.88 1.75 -1.77
C PRO A 46 -14.37 3.19 -1.59
N ASP A 47 -15.07 4.03 -0.81
CA ASP A 47 -14.60 5.38 -0.46
C ASP A 47 -13.36 5.36 0.47
N GLY A 48 -12.99 4.21 1.02
CA GLY A 48 -11.79 3.99 1.84
C GLY A 48 -10.52 3.67 1.06
N MET A 49 -10.54 3.75 -0.28
CA MET A 49 -9.34 3.55 -1.10
C MET A 49 -8.29 4.63 -0.83
N ILE A 50 -7.02 4.21 -0.73
CA ILE A 50 -5.89 5.14 -0.64
C ILE A 50 -5.26 5.24 -2.02
N GLN A 51 -5.03 6.47 -2.49
CA GLN A 51 -4.39 6.73 -3.77
C GLN A 51 -3.29 7.77 -3.60
N ILE A 52 -2.08 7.42 -4.01
CA ILE A 52 -0.88 8.26 -3.89
C ILE A 52 -0.24 8.34 -5.26
N THR A 53 -0.23 9.50 -5.89
CA THR A 53 0.49 9.66 -7.17
C THR A 53 1.99 9.58 -6.93
N LEU A 54 2.75 9.08 -7.92
CA LEU A 54 4.21 8.98 -7.77
C LEU A 54 4.87 10.34 -7.51
N SER A 55 4.28 11.43 -8.03
CA SER A 55 4.74 12.80 -7.78
C SER A 55 4.52 13.31 -6.35
N GLN A 56 3.65 12.67 -5.57
CA GLN A 56 3.42 13.01 -4.16
C GLN A 56 4.41 12.29 -3.23
N ILE A 57 5.08 11.24 -3.71
CA ILE A 57 5.95 10.41 -2.88
C ILE A 57 7.29 11.11 -2.70
N ARG A 58 7.63 11.39 -1.44
CA ARG A 58 8.90 12.00 -1.07
C ARG A 58 10.00 10.95 -0.91
N PHE A 59 9.69 9.85 -0.21
CA PHE A 59 10.56 8.68 -0.08
C PHE A 59 9.75 7.44 0.34
N ILE A 60 10.36 6.27 0.18
CA ILE A 60 9.82 4.97 0.55
C ILE A 60 10.89 4.26 1.38
N ASP A 61 10.52 3.82 2.58
CA ASP A 61 11.40 3.05 3.45
C ASP A 61 10.87 1.63 3.64
N GLU A 62 11.77 0.66 3.66
CA GLU A 62 11.45 -0.70 4.09
C GLU A 62 11.32 -0.73 5.61
N ILE A 63 10.28 -1.40 6.09
CA ILE A 63 10.02 -1.55 7.53
C ILE A 63 9.92 -3.04 7.89
N ASP A 64 10.68 -3.43 8.91
CA ASP A 64 10.63 -4.75 9.50
C ASP A 64 9.68 -4.75 10.70
N PHE A 65 8.58 -5.50 10.60
CA PHE A 65 7.68 -5.75 11.71
C PHE A 65 8.21 -6.92 12.55
N SER A 66 9.40 -6.74 13.13
CA SER A 66 10.32 -7.73 13.73
C SER A 66 9.82 -8.59 14.91
N LYS A 67 8.52 -8.87 15.00
CA LYS A 67 7.94 -9.92 15.85
C LYS A 67 7.09 -10.93 15.10
N LEU A 68 6.80 -10.67 13.83
CA LEU A 68 5.93 -11.50 13.00
C LEU A 68 6.53 -11.51 11.59
N ILE A 69 6.28 -12.56 10.83
CA ILE A 69 6.86 -12.88 9.52
C ILE A 69 6.35 -11.90 8.43
N HIS A 70 6.61 -10.60 8.62
CA HIS A 70 6.02 -9.51 7.85
C HIS A 70 7.07 -8.44 7.54
N GLU A 71 7.45 -8.37 6.27
CA GLU A 71 8.13 -7.22 5.68
C GLU A 71 7.09 -6.18 5.26
N GLY A 72 7.48 -4.92 5.16
CA GLY A 72 6.59 -3.89 4.71
C GLY A 72 7.28 -2.66 4.19
N ILE A 73 6.48 -1.68 3.81
CA ILE A 73 6.94 -0.36 3.36
C ILE A 73 6.21 0.75 4.12
N GLU A 74 6.93 1.82 4.40
CA GLU A 74 6.39 3.13 4.76
C GLU A 74 6.54 4.05 3.55
N ILE A 75 5.42 4.58 3.03
CA ILE A 75 5.41 5.62 2.00
C ILE A 75 5.20 6.95 2.71
N VAL A 76 6.15 7.88 2.54
CA VAL A 76 6.03 9.24 3.05
C VAL A 76 5.80 10.19 1.89
N VAL A 77 4.71 10.94 1.95
CA VAL A 77 4.36 11.92 0.92
C VAL A 77 4.81 13.34 1.29
N ASP A 78 4.79 14.25 0.33
CA ASP A 78 5.28 15.63 0.50
C ASP A 78 4.58 16.42 1.61
N THR A 79 3.32 16.07 1.94
CA THR A 79 2.59 16.66 3.07
C THR A 79 3.10 16.20 4.44
N GLY A 80 4.02 15.23 4.47
CA GLY A 80 4.50 14.56 5.68
C GLY A 80 3.60 13.43 6.17
N GLU A 81 2.48 13.16 5.49
CA GLU A 81 1.62 12.01 5.78
C GLU A 81 2.35 10.70 5.48
N LYS A 82 2.06 9.68 6.29
CA LYS A 82 2.76 8.39 6.27
C LYS A 82 1.77 7.26 6.08
N TYR A 83 2.04 6.38 5.12
CA TYR A 83 1.22 5.21 4.86
C TYR A 83 2.05 3.93 5.04
N LYS A 84 1.62 3.07 5.96
CA LYS A 84 2.33 1.84 6.32
C LYS A 84 1.61 0.62 5.78
N PHE A 85 2.30 -0.15 4.96
CA PHE A 85 1.80 -1.40 4.39
C PHE A 85 2.69 -2.55 4.83
N SER A 86 2.09 -3.63 5.29
CA SER A 86 2.78 -4.88 5.61
C SER A 86 2.34 -5.98 4.65
N PHE A 87 3.28 -6.87 4.32
CA PHE A 87 3.09 -8.00 3.43
C PHE A 87 3.26 -9.29 4.22
N LEU A 88 2.57 -10.35 3.82
CA LEU A 88 2.85 -11.69 4.33
C LEU A 88 4.14 -12.17 3.67
N LYS A 89 5.20 -12.39 4.46
CA LYS A 89 6.44 -12.96 3.94
C LYS A 89 6.16 -14.39 3.50
N ARG A 90 6.51 -14.75 2.26
CA ARG A 90 6.48 -16.15 1.82
C ARG A 90 7.48 -16.92 2.68
N VAL A 91 7.00 -17.96 3.35
CA VAL A 91 7.89 -18.96 3.95
C VAL A 91 8.22 -19.92 2.80
N ASP A 92 9.43 -19.84 2.26
CA ASP A 92 9.94 -20.90 1.40
C ASP A 92 10.07 -22.16 2.29
N ILE A 93 9.28 -23.20 1.95
CA ILE A 93 9.30 -24.53 2.61
C ILE A 93 10.29 -25.42 1.85
#